data_AF-A0A3S4M170-F1
#
_entry.id   AF-A0A3S4M170-F1
#
_cell.length_a   1.000
_cell.length_b   1.000
_cell.length_c   1.000
_cell.angle_alpha   90.00
_cell.angle_beta   90.00
_cell.angle_gamma   90.00
#
_symmetry.space_group_name_H-M   'P 1'
#
loop_
_entity.id
_entity.type
_entity.pdbx_description
1 polymer ?
#
loop_
_entity_poly.entity_id
_entity_poly.type
_entity_poly.pdbx_seq_one_letter_code
_entity_poly.pdbx_strand_id
1 'polypeptide(L)'
;MIATLTGLDYGRFTRSMLLSQGQFRRLFLTPKRKSAAELLEELTGTEIYGQISAQVFEKHKSARLELEKLQAQASGVALLADEQLQQLEASLQALTDEEKRLLADQQGQQQHLHWLTRKNELHTELHARQQALYAAQEAREKAQPQLAALTLAQPARQLRPHWERIQEQTRAVERVRQHSDEVNARLQSRVSPAPAYPRLRASTIHATERHRAAVEDMAGGTRRHPRLAQRTGGVASIINTTIPRSGATEPMATAVC
;
A
#
# COMPACT_ATOMS: atom_id res chain seq x y z
N MET A 1 -28.41 60.86 96.99
CA MET A 1 -28.41 62.33 97.17
C MET A 1 -28.30 62.78 98.63
N ILE A 2 -28.85 62.06 99.62
CA ILE A 2 -28.73 62.45 101.04
C ILE A 2 -27.35 62.04 101.64
N ALA A 3 -26.88 60.81 101.39
CA ALA A 3 -25.59 60.30 101.90
C ALA A 3 -24.35 61.06 101.39
N THR A 4 -24.40 61.61 100.18
CA THR A 4 -23.33 62.43 99.58
C THR A 4 -23.18 63.82 100.22
N LEU A 5 -24.24 64.32 100.86
CA LEU A 5 -24.26 65.65 101.50
C LEU A 5 -23.94 65.58 103.00
N THR A 6 -24.25 64.47 103.66
CA THR A 6 -23.97 64.24 105.09
C THR A 6 -22.70 63.41 105.34
N GLY A 7 -22.09 62.85 104.29
CA GLY A 7 -20.90 62.00 104.38
C GLY A 7 -21.14 60.66 105.10
N LEU A 8 -22.40 60.31 105.40
CA LEU A 8 -22.76 59.14 106.20
C LEU A 8 -23.91 58.39 105.53
N ASP A 9 -23.68 57.11 105.25
CA ASP A 9 -24.71 56.18 104.77
C ASP A 9 -25.71 55.80 105.89
N TYR A 10 -26.91 55.35 105.53
CA TYR A 10 -27.98 54.97 106.47
C TYR A 10 -27.52 53.90 107.48
N GLY A 11 -26.70 52.95 107.01
CA GLY A 11 -26.06 51.95 107.87
C GLY A 11 -25.09 52.55 108.88
N ARG A 12 -24.35 53.60 108.50
CA ARG A 12 -23.40 54.30 109.38
C ARG A 12 -24.12 55.13 110.42
N PHE A 13 -25.09 55.94 110.02
CA PHE A 13 -25.84 56.83 110.93
C PHE A 13 -26.52 56.06 112.08
N THR A 14 -27.16 54.93 111.77
CA THR A 14 -27.84 54.11 112.79
C THR A 14 -26.86 53.40 113.73
N ARG A 15 -25.64 53.11 113.26
CA ARG A 15 -24.62 52.38 114.00
C ARG A 15 -23.73 53.28 114.87
N SER A 16 -23.51 54.53 114.47
CA SER A 16 -22.64 55.48 115.21
C SER A 16 -23.40 56.59 115.95
N MET A 17 -24.59 57.01 115.49
CA MET A 17 -25.29 58.19 116.03
C MET A 17 -26.59 57.85 116.77
N LEU A 18 -27.28 56.78 116.37
CA LEU A 18 -28.58 56.38 116.94
C LEU A 18 -28.45 55.11 117.80
N LEU A 19 -27.96 55.31 119.01
CA LEU A 19 -27.71 54.27 120.00
C LEU A 19 -29.02 53.79 120.66
N SER A 20 -29.82 52.97 119.95
CA SER A 20 -30.96 52.32 120.60
C SER A 20 -30.47 51.31 121.66
N GLN A 21 -31.12 51.29 122.84
CA GLN A 21 -30.72 50.50 124.01
C GLN A 21 -30.54 49.01 123.64
N GLY A 22 -29.29 48.58 123.48
CA GLY A 22 -28.91 47.18 123.22
C GLY A 22 -28.09 46.92 121.95
N GLN A 23 -28.00 47.83 120.99
CA GLN A 23 -27.29 47.60 119.71
C GLN A 23 -25.76 47.79 119.80
N PHE A 24 -25.26 48.47 120.84
CA PHE A 24 -23.81 48.75 120.98
C PHE A 24 -22.97 47.48 121.20
N ARG A 25 -23.44 46.58 122.07
CA ARG A 25 -22.71 45.34 122.40
C ARG A 25 -22.67 44.36 121.23
N ARG A 26 -23.69 44.39 120.36
CA ARG A 26 -23.75 43.52 119.19
C ARG A 26 -22.81 43.97 118.07
N LEU A 27 -22.56 45.28 117.95
CA LEU A 27 -21.76 45.84 116.88
C LEU A 27 -20.27 46.02 117.27
N PHE A 28 -19.98 46.41 118.51
CA PHE A 28 -18.61 46.73 118.95
C PHE A 28 -17.90 45.61 119.72
N LEU A 29 -18.61 44.78 120.51
CA LEU A 29 -17.97 43.85 121.44
C LEU A 29 -17.81 42.42 120.91
N THR A 30 -18.55 42.02 119.88
CA THR A 30 -18.36 40.69 119.25
C THR A 30 -18.73 40.67 117.77
N PRO A 31 -18.05 41.46 116.93
CA PRO A 31 -18.32 41.44 115.51
C PRO A 31 -17.78 40.15 114.88
N LYS A 32 -18.52 39.58 113.93
CA LYS A 32 -17.91 38.64 112.97
C LYS A 32 -16.81 39.41 112.25
N ARG A 33 -15.58 38.87 112.16
CA ARG A 33 -14.38 39.58 111.67
C ARG A 33 -14.62 40.37 110.37
N LYS A 34 -15.43 39.81 109.46
CA LYS A 34 -15.82 40.44 108.20
C LYS A 34 -16.63 41.74 108.36
N SER A 35 -17.62 41.74 109.28
CA SER A 35 -18.47 42.92 109.54
C SER A 35 -17.76 44.03 110.33
N ALA A 36 -16.73 43.69 111.12
CA ALA A 36 -15.89 44.69 111.80
C ALA A 36 -14.95 45.39 110.82
N ALA A 37 -14.33 44.62 109.91
CA ALA A 37 -13.46 45.17 108.88
C ALA A 37 -14.25 46.12 107.94
N GLU A 38 -15.44 45.71 107.51
CA GLU A 38 -16.33 46.51 106.67
C GLU A 38 -16.75 47.82 107.36
N LEU A 39 -17.14 47.77 108.64
CA LEU A 39 -17.53 48.97 109.38
C LEU A 39 -16.36 49.94 109.64
N LEU A 40 -15.18 49.40 109.92
CA LEU A 40 -13.98 50.21 110.13
C LEU A 40 -13.50 50.84 108.81
N GLU A 41 -13.54 50.07 107.71
CA GLU A 41 -13.16 50.52 106.36
C GLU A 41 -14.04 51.69 105.89
N GLU A 42 -15.33 51.62 106.20
CA GLU A 42 -16.34 52.64 105.96
C GLU A 42 -16.17 53.90 106.83
N LEU A 43 -15.62 53.78 108.05
CA LEU A 43 -15.39 54.92 108.94
C LEU A 43 -14.06 55.65 108.63
N THR A 44 -13.07 54.94 108.09
CA THR A 44 -11.75 55.50 107.75
C THR A 44 -11.59 55.90 106.29
N GLY A 45 -12.60 55.69 105.45
CA GLY A 45 -12.54 56.00 104.01
C GLY A 45 -11.56 55.10 103.24
N THR A 46 -11.24 53.93 103.78
CA THR A 46 -10.28 52.97 103.19
C THR A 46 -10.96 51.94 102.28
N GLU A 47 -12.23 52.17 101.92
CA GLU A 47 -13.06 51.41 100.96
C GLU A 47 -12.35 51.15 99.62
N ILE A 48 -11.41 52.04 99.30
CA ILE A 48 -10.56 51.98 98.12
C ILE A 48 -9.71 50.69 98.12
N TYR A 49 -9.26 50.19 99.27
CA TYR A 49 -8.41 48.99 99.34
C TYR A 49 -9.18 47.69 99.12
N GLY A 50 -10.43 47.58 99.60
CA GLY A 50 -11.31 46.46 99.26
C GLY A 50 -11.61 46.41 97.76
N GLN A 51 -11.85 47.57 97.13
CA GLN A 51 -12.07 47.68 95.69
C GLN A 51 -10.80 47.35 94.89
N ILE A 52 -9.63 47.82 95.32
CA ILE A 52 -8.34 47.48 94.70
C ILE A 52 -8.09 45.97 94.80
N SER A 53 -8.33 45.35 95.96
CA SER A 53 -8.15 43.92 96.16
C SER A 53 -9.07 43.10 95.24
N ALA A 54 -10.33 43.50 95.10
CA ALA A 54 -11.28 42.87 94.19
C ALA A 54 -10.85 43.02 92.72
N GLN A 55 -10.39 44.21 92.31
CA GLN A 55 -9.90 44.43 90.94
C GLN A 55 -8.62 43.65 90.63
N VAL A 56 -7.67 43.57 91.57
CA VAL A 56 -6.45 42.76 91.43
C VAL A 56 -6.81 41.28 91.29
N PHE A 57 -7.76 40.79 92.09
CA PHE A 57 -8.23 39.42 92.00
C PHE A 57 -8.89 39.12 90.65
N GLU A 58 -9.76 40.00 90.16
CA GLU A 58 -10.40 39.83 88.84
C GLU A 58 -9.38 39.88 87.70
N LYS A 59 -8.42 40.82 87.73
CA LYS A 59 -7.34 40.87 86.73
C LYS A 59 -6.43 39.65 86.76
N HIS A 60 -6.10 39.15 87.95
CA HIS A 60 -5.30 37.93 88.07
C HIS A 60 -6.08 36.70 87.56
N LYS A 61 -7.38 36.63 87.85
CA LYS A 61 -8.27 35.57 87.36
C LYS A 61 -8.39 35.60 85.83
N SER A 62 -8.57 36.78 85.22
CA SER A 62 -8.62 36.91 83.76
C SER A 62 -7.29 36.54 83.10
N ALA A 63 -6.17 37.03 83.63
CA ALA A 63 -4.83 36.70 83.12
C ALA A 63 -4.52 35.19 83.23
N ARG A 64 -4.95 34.55 84.33
CA ARG A 64 -4.79 33.10 84.51
C ARG A 64 -5.62 32.30 83.50
N LEU A 65 -6.86 32.73 83.20
CA LEU A 65 -7.70 32.09 82.19
C LEU A 65 -7.13 32.26 80.77
N GLU A 66 -6.58 33.44 80.44
CA GLU A 66 -5.91 33.65 79.16
C GLU A 66 -4.66 32.77 79.02
N LEU A 67 -3.87 32.65 80.08
CA LEU A 67 -2.70 31.77 80.12
C LEU A 67 -3.10 30.30 79.95
N GLU A 68 -4.14 29.86 80.64
CA GLU A 68 -4.66 28.49 80.54
C GLU A 68 -5.19 28.18 79.12
N LYS A 69 -5.84 29.16 78.47
CA LYS A 69 -6.25 29.07 77.07
C LYS A 69 -5.06 28.98 76.11
N LEU A 70 -4.05 29.83 76.28
CA LEU A 70 -2.84 29.81 75.46
C LEU A 70 -2.06 28.50 75.68
N GLN A 71 -2.02 27.99 76.90
CA GLN A 71 -1.36 26.74 77.24
C GLN A 71 -2.11 25.53 76.67
N ALA A 72 -3.44 25.55 76.67
CA ALA A 72 -4.28 24.55 76.00
C ALA A 72 -4.13 24.60 74.46
N GLN A 73 -3.96 25.79 73.89
CA GLN A 73 -3.68 25.96 72.45
C GLN A 73 -2.28 25.45 72.10
N ALA A 74 -1.28 25.72 72.93
CA ALA A 74 0.09 25.24 72.74
C ALA A 74 0.21 23.72 72.93
N SER A 75 -0.51 23.14 73.89
CA SER A 75 -0.54 21.68 74.10
C SER A 75 -1.40 20.94 73.07
N GLY A 76 -2.34 21.63 72.41
CA GLY A 76 -3.09 21.12 71.26
C GLY A 76 -2.26 21.01 69.97
N VAL A 77 -1.15 21.74 69.88
CA VAL A 77 -0.15 21.59 68.82
C VAL A 77 0.90 20.59 69.32
N ALA A 78 0.63 19.30 69.11
CA ALA A 78 1.65 18.28 69.28
C ALA A 78 2.78 18.57 68.27
N LEU A 79 3.83 19.26 68.72
CA LEU A 79 5.08 19.33 67.98
C LEU A 79 5.55 17.88 67.81
N LEU A 80 5.60 17.39 66.57
CA LEU A 80 6.26 16.14 66.28
C LEU A 80 7.67 16.24 66.87
N ALA A 81 8.03 15.29 67.73
CA ALA A 81 9.39 15.22 68.24
C ALA A 81 10.35 15.10 67.06
N ASP A 82 11.53 15.73 67.15
CA ASP A 82 12.52 15.72 66.06
C ASP A 82 12.85 14.28 65.61
N GLU A 83 12.80 13.32 66.52
CA GLU A 83 12.96 11.89 66.24
C GLU A 83 11.86 11.32 65.32
N GLN A 84 10.59 11.74 65.50
CA GLN A 84 9.48 11.30 64.66
C GLN A 84 9.55 11.94 63.27
N LEU A 85 9.98 13.21 63.18
CA LEU A 85 10.24 13.88 61.90
C LEU A 85 11.36 13.17 61.14
N GLN A 86 12.48 12.86 61.80
CA GLN A 86 13.58 12.14 61.18
C GLN A 86 13.19 10.72 60.73
N GLN A 87 12.39 10.00 61.51
CA GLN A 87 11.87 8.70 61.09
C GLN A 87 10.96 8.81 59.86
N LEU A 88 10.09 9.82 59.82
CA LEU A 88 9.19 10.03 58.70
C LEU A 88 9.96 10.44 57.44
N GLU A 89 10.95 11.33 57.56
CA GLU A 89 11.83 11.72 56.45
C GLU A 89 12.67 10.54 55.94
N ALA A 90 13.23 9.73 56.84
CA ALA A 90 13.97 8.52 56.46
C ALA A 90 13.05 7.51 55.74
N SER A 91 11.81 7.36 56.20
CA SER A 91 10.82 6.50 55.52
C SER A 91 10.45 7.04 54.14
N LEU A 92 10.29 8.36 54.01
CA LEU A 92 9.99 9.01 52.74
C LEU A 92 11.15 8.81 51.76
N GLN A 93 12.39 9.02 52.21
CA GLN A 93 13.58 8.77 51.40
C GLN A 93 13.66 7.32 50.95
N ALA A 94 13.47 6.36 51.85
CA ALA A 94 13.47 4.93 51.52
C ALA A 94 12.40 4.58 50.47
N LEU A 95 11.17 5.09 50.63
CA LEU A 95 10.10 4.90 49.64
C LEU A 95 10.43 5.56 48.30
N THR A 96 11.00 6.77 48.29
CA THR A 96 11.38 7.43 47.03
C THR A 96 12.51 6.72 46.31
N ASP A 97 13.45 6.11 47.04
CA ASP A 97 14.53 5.33 46.43
C ASP A 97 14.03 3.98 45.92
N GLU A 98 13.06 3.36 46.61
CA GLU A 98 12.37 2.17 46.12
C GLU A 98 11.55 2.47 44.86
N GLU A 99 10.82 3.59 44.81
CA GLU A 99 10.09 4.05 43.63
C GLU A 99 11.03 4.26 42.44
N LYS A 100 12.17 4.92 42.64
CA LYS A 100 13.17 5.10 41.57
C LYS A 100 13.72 3.78 41.05
N ARG A 101 13.98 2.81 41.93
CA ARG A 101 14.43 1.47 41.53
C ARG A 101 13.37 0.76 40.70
N LEU A 102 12.12 0.76 41.16
CA LEU A 102 11.01 0.15 40.44
C LEU A 102 10.78 0.81 39.08
N LEU A 103 10.92 2.14 38.97
CA LEU A 103 10.85 2.85 37.70
C LEU A 103 11.98 2.44 36.75
N ALA A 104 13.21 2.32 37.25
CA ALA A 104 14.34 1.86 36.45
C ALA A 104 14.14 0.42 35.94
N ASP A 105 13.65 -0.48 36.81
CA ASP A 105 13.34 -1.86 36.44
C ASP A 105 12.19 -1.92 35.42
N GLN A 106 11.15 -1.10 35.60
CA GLN A 106 10.05 -0.99 34.65
C GLN A 106 10.53 -0.51 33.28
N GLN A 107 11.39 0.51 33.24
CA GLN A 107 11.99 0.99 31.99
C GLN A 107 12.84 -0.10 31.32
N GLY A 108 13.62 -0.85 32.09
CA GLY A 108 14.39 -2.00 31.59
C GLY A 108 13.49 -3.07 30.97
N GLN A 109 12.39 -3.42 31.64
CA GLN A 109 11.42 -4.39 31.12
C GLN A 109 10.70 -3.89 29.88
N GLN A 110 10.33 -2.60 29.82
CA GLN A 110 9.72 -1.99 28.64
C GLN A 110 10.65 -2.05 27.42
N GLN A 111 11.95 -1.77 27.61
CA GLN A 111 12.94 -1.91 26.55
C GLN A 111 13.05 -3.37 26.07
N HIS A 112 13.02 -4.33 27.00
CA HIS A 112 13.06 -5.75 26.66
C HIS A 112 11.84 -6.19 25.85
N LEU A 113 10.63 -5.74 26.24
CA LEU A 113 9.39 -5.99 25.49
C LEU A 113 9.43 -5.34 24.10
N HIS A 114 9.92 -4.11 24.01
CA HIS A 114 10.09 -3.43 22.72
C HIS A 114 11.06 -4.19 21.82
N TRP A 115 12.17 -4.67 22.37
CA TRP A 115 13.13 -5.49 21.63
C TRP A 115 12.53 -6.81 21.13
N LEU A 116 11.76 -7.52 21.97
CA LEU A 116 11.05 -8.75 21.57
C LEU A 116 10.03 -8.49 20.46
N THR A 117 9.27 -7.40 20.58
CA THR A 117 8.29 -6.99 19.58
C THR A 117 8.98 -6.69 18.26
N ARG A 118 10.06 -5.90 18.30
CA ARG A 118 10.84 -5.54 17.12
C ARG A 118 11.48 -6.76 16.47
N LYS A 119 11.97 -7.72 17.27
CA LYS A 119 12.50 -8.99 16.76
C LYS A 119 11.44 -9.78 16.00
N ASN A 120 10.22 -9.86 16.53
CA ASN A 120 9.11 -10.55 15.86
C ASN A 120 8.72 -9.85 14.56
N GLU A 121 8.61 -8.51 14.56
CA GLU A 121 8.35 -7.73 13.34
C GLU A 121 9.40 -8.04 12.26
N LEU A 122 10.69 -7.94 12.59
CA LEU A 122 11.77 -8.22 11.65
C LEU A 122 11.73 -9.67 11.15
N HIS A 123 11.35 -10.63 11.99
CA HIS A 123 11.20 -12.03 11.58
C HIS A 123 10.05 -12.21 10.57
N THR A 124 8.91 -11.54 10.80
CA THR A 124 7.79 -11.56 9.86
C THR A 124 8.14 -10.89 8.54
N GLU A 125 8.83 -9.74 8.57
CA GLU A 125 9.31 -9.05 7.37
C GLU A 125 10.29 -9.92 6.59
N LEU A 126 11.23 -10.58 7.27
CA LEU A 126 12.20 -11.48 6.66
C LEU A 126 11.51 -12.64 5.94
N HIS A 127 10.52 -13.26 6.57
CA HIS A 127 9.73 -14.32 5.92
C HIS A 127 8.95 -13.80 4.71
N ALA A 128 8.30 -12.64 4.81
CA ALA A 128 7.59 -12.05 3.69
C ALA A 128 8.53 -11.73 2.51
N ARG A 129 9.74 -11.21 2.80
CA ARG A 129 10.77 -10.94 1.79
C ARG A 129 11.30 -12.22 1.16
N GLN A 130 11.50 -13.28 1.93
CA GLN A 130 11.90 -14.59 1.40
C GLN A 130 10.83 -15.14 0.45
N GLN A 131 9.56 -15.11 0.84
CA GLN A 131 8.46 -15.55 -0.03
C GLN A 131 8.39 -14.73 -1.32
N ALA A 132 8.53 -13.41 -1.24
CA ALA A 132 8.57 -12.55 -2.42
C ALA A 132 9.76 -12.87 -3.34
N LEU A 133 10.92 -13.19 -2.76
CA LEU A 133 12.11 -13.60 -3.50
C LEU A 133 11.87 -14.93 -4.23
N TYR A 134 11.33 -15.94 -3.54
CA TYR A 134 10.97 -17.23 -4.16
C TYR A 134 9.96 -17.05 -5.30
N ALA A 135 8.91 -16.25 -5.09
CA ALA A 135 7.92 -15.96 -6.12
C ALA A 135 8.54 -15.26 -7.34
N ALA A 136 9.46 -14.31 -7.12
CA ALA A 136 10.17 -13.62 -8.20
C ALA A 136 11.13 -14.56 -8.95
N GLN A 137 11.79 -15.49 -8.26
CA GLN A 137 12.63 -16.51 -8.88
C GLN A 137 11.79 -17.46 -9.73
N GLU A 138 10.68 -17.97 -9.21
CA GLU A 138 9.79 -18.87 -9.94
C GLU A 138 9.18 -18.16 -11.16
N ALA A 139 8.78 -16.89 -11.03
CA ALA A 139 8.31 -16.08 -12.16
C ALA A 139 9.40 -15.91 -13.23
N ARG A 140 10.67 -15.72 -12.82
CA ARG A 140 11.81 -15.62 -13.73
C ARG A 140 12.07 -16.95 -14.45
N GLU A 141 12.00 -18.08 -13.75
CA GLU A 141 12.16 -19.41 -14.35
C GLU A 141 11.04 -19.70 -15.35
N LYS A 142 9.78 -19.40 -15.01
CA LYS A 142 8.63 -19.51 -15.92
C LYS A 142 8.76 -18.60 -17.15
N ALA A 143 9.35 -17.42 -17.00
CA ALA A 143 9.60 -16.49 -18.11
C ALA A 143 10.87 -16.82 -18.92
N GLN A 144 11.76 -17.67 -18.42
CA GLN A 144 13.01 -18.06 -19.08
C GLN A 144 12.83 -18.61 -20.51
N PRO A 145 11.87 -19.52 -20.80
CA PRO A 145 11.63 -19.97 -22.17
C PRO A 145 11.17 -18.82 -23.09
N GLN A 146 10.36 -17.89 -22.59
CA GLN A 146 9.91 -16.72 -23.36
C GLN A 146 11.07 -15.76 -23.63
N LEU A 147 11.94 -15.53 -22.64
CA LEU A 147 13.17 -14.75 -22.80
C LEU A 147 14.13 -15.39 -23.81
N ALA A 148 14.28 -16.71 -23.79
CA ALA A 148 15.10 -17.44 -24.77
C ALA A 148 14.52 -17.31 -26.20
N ALA A 149 13.20 -17.47 -26.36
CA ALA A 149 12.52 -17.27 -27.64
C ALA A 149 12.68 -15.83 -28.15
N LEU A 150 12.57 -14.83 -27.27
CA LEU A 150 12.81 -13.42 -27.62
C LEU A 150 14.26 -13.17 -28.05
N THR A 151 15.23 -13.78 -27.37
CA THR A 151 16.66 -13.64 -27.69
C THR A 151 16.97 -14.21 -29.06
N LEU A 152 16.38 -15.37 -29.40
CA LEU A 152 16.49 -15.98 -30.73
C LEU A 152 15.77 -15.15 -31.81
N ALA A 153 14.62 -14.56 -31.47
CA ALA A 153 13.84 -13.74 -32.39
C ALA A 153 14.46 -12.36 -32.67
N GLN A 154 15.32 -11.85 -31.79
CA GLN A 154 15.97 -10.54 -31.92
C GLN A 154 16.84 -10.39 -33.18
N PRO A 155 17.78 -11.31 -33.50
CA PRO A 155 18.51 -11.27 -34.78
C PRO A 155 17.59 -11.52 -35.98
N ALA A 156 16.62 -12.43 -35.88
CA ALA A 156 15.66 -12.67 -36.96
C ALA A 156 14.83 -11.42 -37.28
N ARG A 157 14.52 -10.59 -36.27
CA ARG A 157 13.82 -9.31 -36.44
C ARG A 157 14.63 -8.28 -37.22
N GLN A 158 15.96 -8.31 -37.14
CA GLN A 158 16.83 -7.42 -37.92
C GLN A 158 16.83 -7.77 -39.42
N LEU A 159 16.61 -9.04 -39.76
CA LEU A 159 16.55 -9.53 -41.14
C LEU A 159 15.17 -9.34 -41.78
N ARG A 160 14.15 -9.01 -40.98
CA ARG A 160 12.76 -8.80 -41.40
C ARG A 160 12.58 -7.82 -42.57
N PRO A 161 13.17 -6.61 -42.59
CA PRO A 161 12.98 -5.67 -43.71
C PRO A 161 13.55 -6.22 -45.03
N HIS A 162 14.65 -6.97 -44.97
CA HIS A 162 15.23 -7.60 -46.16
C HIS A 162 14.35 -8.75 -46.67
N TRP A 163 13.80 -9.56 -45.77
CA TRP A 163 12.86 -10.62 -46.14
C TRP A 163 11.56 -10.06 -46.73
N GLU A 164 11.01 -8.99 -46.15
CA GLU A 164 9.82 -8.29 -46.67
C GLU A 164 10.07 -7.75 -48.09
N ARG A 165 11.24 -7.15 -48.34
CA ARG A 165 11.62 -6.68 -49.68
C ARG A 165 11.74 -7.81 -50.71
N ILE A 166 12.30 -8.96 -50.33
CA ILE A 166 12.37 -10.14 -51.22
C ILE A 166 10.96 -10.66 -51.51
N GLN A 167 10.07 -10.74 -50.52
CA GLN A 167 8.67 -11.17 -50.72
C GLN A 167 7.92 -10.25 -51.68
N GLU A 168 8.08 -8.93 -51.56
CA GLU A 168 7.49 -7.97 -52.50
C GLU A 168 8.01 -8.15 -53.93
N GLN A 169 9.32 -8.37 -54.08
CA GLN A 169 9.94 -8.63 -55.38
C GLN A 169 9.45 -9.95 -55.99
N THR A 170 9.35 -11.02 -55.21
CA THR A 170 8.80 -12.31 -55.68
C THR A 170 7.37 -12.14 -56.18
N ARG A 171 6.51 -11.45 -55.41
CA ARG A 171 5.13 -11.14 -55.83
C ARG A 171 5.07 -10.25 -57.06
N ALA A 172 6.03 -9.34 -57.24
CA ALA A 172 6.12 -8.53 -58.46
C ALA A 172 6.49 -9.39 -59.68
N VAL A 173 7.46 -10.30 -59.53
CA VAL A 173 7.86 -11.24 -60.59
C VAL A 173 6.71 -12.18 -60.97
N GLU A 174 5.97 -12.72 -59.99
CA GLU A 174 4.79 -13.55 -60.24
C GLU A 174 3.72 -12.81 -61.03
N ARG A 175 3.42 -11.55 -60.67
CA ARG A 175 2.49 -10.71 -61.43
C ARG A 175 2.95 -10.48 -62.87
N VAL A 176 4.24 -10.20 -63.08
CA VAL A 176 4.80 -10.01 -64.43
C VAL A 176 4.75 -11.30 -65.25
N ARG A 177 5.03 -12.46 -64.64
CA ARG A 177 4.90 -13.77 -65.29
C ARG A 177 3.46 -14.04 -65.71
N GLN A 178 2.50 -13.87 -64.81
CA GLN A 178 1.08 -14.01 -65.12
C GLN A 178 0.65 -13.08 -66.26
N HIS A 179 1.11 -11.83 -66.25
CA HIS A 179 0.82 -10.89 -67.32
C HIS A 179 1.46 -11.29 -68.65
N SER A 180 2.70 -11.77 -68.64
CA SER A 180 3.38 -12.29 -69.83
C SER A 180 2.67 -13.53 -70.38
N ASP A 181 2.23 -14.45 -69.52
CA ASP A 181 1.48 -15.64 -69.92
C ASP A 181 0.12 -15.25 -70.51
N GLU A 182 -0.56 -14.26 -69.92
CA GLU A 182 -1.81 -13.73 -70.45
C GLU A 182 -1.61 -13.07 -71.83
N VAL A 183 -0.56 -12.26 -71.99
CA VAL A 183 -0.20 -11.65 -73.28
C VAL A 183 0.19 -12.72 -74.30
N ASN A 184 0.96 -13.74 -73.91
CA ASN A 184 1.31 -14.86 -74.78
C ASN A 184 0.07 -15.65 -75.21
N ALA A 185 -0.88 -15.93 -74.31
CA ALA A 185 -2.14 -16.57 -74.64
C ALA A 185 -3.01 -15.68 -75.58
N ARG A 186 -3.02 -14.37 -75.36
CA ARG A 186 -3.68 -13.40 -76.27
C ARG A 186 -3.00 -13.35 -77.65
N LEU A 187 -1.68 -13.47 -77.71
CA LEU A 187 -0.95 -13.54 -78.98
C LEU A 187 -1.18 -14.88 -79.69
N GLN A 188 -1.16 -16.01 -78.98
CA GLN A 188 -1.46 -17.34 -79.54
C GLN A 188 -2.90 -17.46 -80.05
N SER A 189 -3.87 -16.84 -79.39
CA SER A 189 -5.25 -16.76 -79.89
C SER A 189 -5.40 -15.84 -81.12
N ARG A 190 -4.55 -14.81 -81.28
CA ARG A 190 -4.49 -13.97 -82.49
C ARG A 190 -3.70 -14.62 -83.64
N VAL A 191 -2.67 -15.40 -83.33
CA VAL A 191 -1.80 -16.11 -84.30
C VAL A 191 -2.33 -17.51 -84.62
N SER A 192 -3.38 -17.96 -83.93
CA SER A 192 -4.19 -19.09 -84.40
C SER A 192 -4.61 -18.79 -85.83
N PRO A 193 -4.22 -19.60 -86.82
CA PRO A 193 -4.49 -19.28 -88.21
C PRO A 193 -6.00 -19.13 -88.36
N ALA A 194 -6.44 -17.93 -88.73
CA ALA A 194 -7.76 -17.76 -89.34
C ALA A 194 -7.92 -18.88 -90.38
N PRO A 195 -9.06 -19.60 -90.44
CA PRO A 195 -9.22 -20.73 -91.34
C PRO A 195 -9.04 -20.25 -92.78
N ALA A 196 -7.81 -20.34 -93.28
CA ALA A 196 -7.43 -19.95 -94.62
C ALA A 196 -7.97 -21.01 -95.59
N TYR A 197 -9.19 -20.75 -96.06
CA TYR A 197 -9.81 -21.22 -97.31
C TYR A 197 -9.79 -22.74 -97.61
N PRO A 198 -10.79 -23.50 -97.13
CA PRO A 198 -11.05 -24.87 -97.62
C PRO A 198 -11.49 -24.93 -99.09
N ARG A 199 -12.02 -23.83 -99.65
CA ARG A 199 -12.61 -23.81 -101.00
C ARG A 199 -11.58 -23.80 -102.14
N LEU A 200 -10.40 -23.19 -101.92
CA LEU A 200 -9.37 -23.14 -102.97
C LEU A 200 -8.69 -24.51 -103.15
N ARG A 201 -8.45 -25.26 -102.07
CA ARG A 201 -7.86 -26.62 -102.14
C ARG A 201 -8.77 -27.66 -102.80
N ALA A 202 -10.09 -27.57 -102.63
CA ALA A 202 -11.03 -28.49 -103.28
C ALA A 202 -11.09 -28.30 -104.81
N SER A 203 -10.98 -27.05 -105.28
CA SER A 203 -11.01 -26.74 -106.72
C SER A 203 -9.77 -27.26 -107.47
N THR A 204 -8.59 -27.23 -106.83
CA THR A 204 -7.35 -27.71 -107.44
C THR A 204 -7.32 -29.24 -107.57
N ILE A 205 -7.90 -29.96 -106.59
CA ILE A 205 -7.94 -31.43 -106.61
C ILE A 205 -8.85 -31.92 -107.75
N HIS A 206 -10.05 -31.35 -107.89
CA HIS A 206 -10.96 -31.70 -108.98
C HIS A 206 -10.43 -31.31 -110.38
N ALA A 207 -9.66 -30.23 -110.50
CA ALA A 207 -9.00 -29.87 -111.76
C ALA A 207 -7.91 -30.90 -112.15
N THR A 208 -7.12 -31.37 -111.19
CA THR A 208 -6.09 -32.40 -111.44
C THR A 208 -6.68 -33.77 -111.75
N GLU A 209 -7.79 -34.15 -111.11
CA GLU A 209 -8.50 -35.41 -111.38
C GLU A 209 -9.15 -35.41 -112.78
N ARG A 210 -9.71 -34.28 -113.23
CA ARG A 210 -10.26 -34.15 -114.59
C ARG A 210 -9.19 -34.25 -115.67
N HIS A 211 -8.01 -33.64 -115.48
CA HIS A 211 -6.91 -33.78 -116.43
C HIS A 211 -6.36 -35.21 -116.47
N ARG A 212 -6.29 -35.90 -115.31
CA ARG A 212 -5.87 -37.31 -115.26
C ARG A 212 -6.87 -38.23 -115.98
N ALA A 213 -8.18 -38.03 -115.76
CA ALA A 213 -9.22 -38.78 -116.44
C ALA A 213 -9.24 -38.52 -117.96
N ALA A 214 -9.02 -37.29 -118.42
CA ALA A 214 -8.96 -36.96 -119.85
C ALA A 214 -7.73 -37.56 -120.56
N VAL A 215 -6.59 -37.71 -119.87
CA VAL A 215 -5.39 -38.36 -120.42
C VAL A 215 -5.57 -39.89 -120.49
N GLU A 216 -6.27 -40.49 -119.53
CA GLU A 216 -6.59 -41.93 -119.53
C GLU A 216 -7.64 -42.30 -120.61
N ASP A 217 -8.63 -41.45 -120.87
CA ASP A 217 -9.62 -41.65 -121.96
C ASP A 217 -9.01 -41.48 -123.36
N MET A 218 -8.02 -40.59 -123.51
CA MET A 218 -7.29 -40.40 -124.77
C MET A 218 -6.29 -41.54 -125.06
N ALA A 219 -5.82 -42.25 -124.02
CA ALA A 219 -4.94 -43.42 -124.13
C ALA A 219 -5.69 -44.76 -124.36
N GLY A 220 -7.02 -44.79 -124.20
CA GLY A 220 -7.87 -45.96 -124.48
C GLY A 220 -8.29 -46.12 -125.95
N GLY A 221 -8.30 -45.03 -126.72
CA GLY A 221 -8.79 -45.00 -128.11
C GLY A 221 -7.84 -45.52 -129.20
N THR A 222 -6.56 -45.71 -128.90
CA THR A 222 -5.53 -46.15 -129.87
C THR A 222 -5.27 -47.66 -129.89
N ARG A 223 -6.21 -48.47 -129.38
CA ARG A 223 -6.09 -49.94 -129.31
C ARG A 223 -6.90 -50.75 -130.33
N ARG A 224 -7.43 -50.12 -131.40
CA ARG A 224 -8.01 -50.80 -132.57
C ARG A 224 -7.46 -50.20 -133.87
N HIS A 225 -6.30 -50.68 -134.32
CA HIS A 225 -5.98 -50.98 -135.72
C HIS A 225 -4.51 -51.49 -135.80
N PRO A 226 -4.27 -52.76 -136.19
CA PRO A 226 -2.94 -53.33 -136.31
C PRO A 226 -2.46 -53.27 -137.76
N ARG A 227 -1.48 -52.41 -138.08
CA ARG A 227 -0.48 -52.55 -139.15
C ARG A 227 0.33 -51.25 -139.24
N LEU A 228 1.63 -51.38 -139.55
CA LEU A 228 2.74 -50.42 -139.33
C LEU A 228 3.36 -50.60 -137.93
N ALA A 229 4.06 -51.71 -137.66
CA ALA A 229 5.38 -52.07 -138.19
C ALA A 229 6.47 -51.03 -137.83
N GLN A 230 7.27 -51.43 -136.83
CA GLN A 230 8.74 -51.35 -136.88
C GLN A 230 9.35 -49.97 -137.10
N ARG A 231 9.51 -49.19 -136.03
CA ARG A 231 10.82 -48.60 -135.73
C ARG A 231 10.94 -48.27 -134.25
N THR A 232 12.14 -48.51 -133.74
CA THR A 232 12.65 -48.24 -132.39
C THR A 232 12.08 -49.12 -131.27
N GLY A 233 12.68 -50.31 -131.15
CA GLY A 233 12.90 -50.92 -129.85
C GLY A 233 14.07 -50.26 -129.11
N GLY A 234 14.20 -50.64 -127.84
CA GLY A 234 15.28 -50.27 -126.93
C GLY A 234 14.94 -49.01 -126.13
N VAL A 235 14.79 -49.01 -124.80
CA VAL A 235 15.35 -49.88 -123.77
C VAL A 235 14.36 -49.92 -122.60
N ALA A 236 13.93 -51.13 -122.25
CA ALA A 236 13.34 -51.44 -120.96
C ALA A 236 14.42 -51.49 -119.88
N SER A 237 14.00 -51.37 -118.63
CA SER A 237 14.73 -51.77 -117.42
C SER A 237 15.67 -50.73 -116.81
N ILE A 238 15.12 -49.92 -115.90
CA ILE A 238 15.64 -49.87 -114.52
C ILE A 238 14.42 -49.94 -113.59
N ILE A 239 14.14 -51.15 -113.12
CA ILE A 239 13.29 -51.44 -111.95
C ILE A 239 14.21 -51.46 -110.73
N ASN A 240 13.66 -50.99 -109.60
CA ASN A 240 14.12 -51.17 -108.21
C ASN A 240 15.35 -50.38 -107.75
N THR A 241 15.14 -49.52 -106.75
CA THR A 241 15.80 -49.61 -105.43
C THR A 241 15.15 -48.59 -104.47
N THR A 242 14.36 -49.15 -103.55
CA THR A 242 14.35 -48.84 -102.10
C THR A 242 13.59 -47.61 -101.57
N ILE A 243 12.37 -47.91 -101.12
CA ILE A 243 11.76 -47.35 -99.90
C ILE A 243 11.72 -48.49 -98.87
N PRO A 244 12.15 -48.32 -97.60
CA PRO A 244 11.67 -49.17 -96.52
C PRO A 244 10.52 -48.48 -95.77
N ARG A 245 9.46 -49.27 -95.60
CA ARG A 245 8.29 -49.05 -94.74
C ARG A 245 8.68 -49.12 -93.25
N SER A 246 8.00 -48.27 -92.48
CA SER A 246 7.53 -48.42 -91.09
C SER A 246 7.55 -49.84 -90.48
N GLY A 247 7.97 -49.92 -89.22
CA GLY A 247 7.64 -51.02 -88.29
C GLY A 247 7.98 -50.65 -86.84
N ALA A 248 6.94 -50.44 -86.04
CA ALA A 248 7.00 -50.23 -84.59
C ALA A 248 7.29 -51.53 -83.83
N THR A 249 7.88 -51.44 -82.62
CA THR A 249 7.54 -52.16 -81.36
C THR A 249 8.63 -51.92 -80.30
N GLU A 250 8.30 -51.11 -79.27
CA GLU A 250 8.29 -51.37 -77.81
C GLU A 250 9.26 -52.40 -77.15
N PRO A 251 9.41 -52.43 -75.79
CA PRO A 251 10.09 -51.49 -74.90
C PRO A 251 11.10 -52.24 -73.97
N MET A 252 11.57 -51.55 -72.91
CA MET A 252 12.27 -52.05 -71.69
C MET A 252 13.78 -51.81 -71.56
N ALA A 253 14.09 -51.39 -70.34
CA ALA A 253 15.31 -51.59 -69.56
C ALA A 253 16.52 -50.72 -69.95
N THR A 254 17.38 -50.23 -69.06
CA THR A 254 17.49 -50.13 -67.59
C THR A 254 18.81 -49.39 -67.39
N ALA A 255 18.91 -48.61 -66.31
CA ALA A 255 20.12 -48.25 -65.57
C ALA A 255 21.06 -47.11 -66.04
N VAL A 256 21.19 -46.16 -65.11
CA VAL A 256 22.46 -45.75 -64.45
C VAL A 256 23.55 -45.13 -65.34
N CYS A 257 23.63 -43.80 -65.32
CA CYS A 257 24.63 -42.99 -64.61
C CYS A 257 24.36 -41.52 -64.91
#